data_AF-A0A0N0GG52-F1
#
_entry.id   AF-A0A0N0GG52-F1
#
_cell.length_a   1.000
_cell.length_b   1.000
_cell.length_c   1.000
_cell.angle_alpha   90.00
_cell.angle_beta   90.00
_cell.angle_gamma   90.00
#
_symmetry.space_group_name_H-M   'P 1'
#
loop_
_entity.id
_entity.type
_entity.pdbx_description
1 polymer ?
#
loop_
_entity_poly.entity_id
_entity_poly.type
_entity_poly.pdbx_seq_one_letter_code
_entity_poly.pdbx_strand_id
1 'polypeptide(L)'
;MKKYLAAYFATLLAFLILDGLWLGVIMGPTYREWLGPLMLPTPVIGPAVAFYLLYGVGVVVFGVMPAVREQRLGRATLYSGLLGLVAYGTYDLTNWATLQGWPAQLALVDLAWGTVVSALAGTAGYLAVRRFT
;
A
#
# COMPACT_ATOMS: atom_id res chain seq x y z
N MET A 1 9.89 -9.33 -20.13
CA MET A 1 9.19 -10.16 -19.13
C MET A 1 9.90 -10.20 -17.79
N LYS A 2 11.19 -10.59 -17.70
CA LYS A 2 11.96 -10.65 -16.44
C LYS A 2 11.89 -9.37 -15.58
N LYS A 3 12.01 -8.18 -16.20
CA LYS A 3 11.94 -6.88 -15.50
C LYS A 3 10.57 -6.64 -14.82
N TYR A 4 9.46 -6.97 -15.49
CA TYR A 4 8.12 -6.79 -14.94
C TYR A 4 7.86 -7.75 -13.76
N LEU A 5 8.30 -9.00 -13.89
CA LEU A 5 8.20 -9.97 -12.80
C LEU A 5 9.05 -9.55 -11.60
N ALA A 6 10.30 -9.11 -11.82
CA ALA A 6 11.16 -8.61 -10.75
C ALA A 6 10.55 -7.38 -10.06
N ALA A 7 10.01 -6.42 -10.81
CA ALA A 7 9.30 -5.27 -10.24
C ALA A 7 8.13 -5.72 -9.38
N TYR A 8 7.26 -6.58 -9.91
CA TYR A 8 6.04 -7.01 -9.24
C TYR A 8 6.32 -7.78 -7.95
N PHE A 9 7.17 -8.80 -7.99
CA PHE A 9 7.47 -9.57 -6.79
C PHE A 9 8.19 -8.75 -5.73
N ALA A 10 9.14 -7.88 -6.12
CA ALA A 10 9.84 -7.04 -5.15
C ALA A 10 8.91 -5.99 -4.52
N THR A 11 8.05 -5.36 -5.32
CA THR A 11 7.04 -4.41 -4.81
C THR A 11 6.03 -5.11 -3.89
N LEU A 12 5.45 -6.23 -4.33
CA LEU A 12 4.45 -6.96 -3.57
C LEU A 12 5.04 -7.49 -2.25
N LEU A 13 6.24 -8.07 -2.29
CA LEU A 13 6.90 -8.59 -1.09
C LEU A 13 7.23 -7.46 -0.10
N ALA A 14 7.78 -6.34 -0.59
CA ALA A 14 8.07 -5.19 0.26
C ALA A 14 6.79 -4.64 0.90
N PHE A 15 5.71 -4.51 0.13
CA PHE A 15 4.41 -4.07 0.62
C PHE A 15 3.87 -5.02 1.69
N LEU A 16 3.80 -6.32 1.42
CA LEU A 16 3.30 -7.33 2.35
C LEU A 16 4.09 -7.39 3.67
N ILE A 17 5.42 -7.28 3.61
CA ILE A 17 6.26 -7.27 4.82
C ILE A 17 5.98 -6.03 5.66
N LEU A 18 5.99 -4.86 5.03
CA LEU A 18 5.78 -3.59 5.74
C LEU A 18 4.35 -3.50 6.29
N ASP A 19 3.36 -3.84 5.48
CA ASP A 19 1.95 -3.76 5.86
C ASP A 19 1.58 -4.85 6.87
N GLY A 20 2.15 -6.05 6.75
CA GLY A 20 2.01 -7.11 7.75
C GLY A 20 2.61 -6.71 9.12
N LEU A 21 3.75 -6.02 9.12
CA LEU A 21 4.32 -5.45 10.35
C LEU A 21 3.41 -4.36 10.94
N TRP A 22 2.88 -3.49 10.09
CA TRP A 22 1.96 -2.44 10.50
C TRP A 22 0.70 -3.00 11.15
N LEU A 23 -0.03 -3.87 10.46
CA LEU A 23 -1.29 -4.45 10.94
C LEU A 23 -1.07 -5.42 12.10
N GLY A 24 -0.01 -6.21 12.08
CA GLY A 24 0.22 -7.26 13.06
C GLY A 24 0.83 -6.78 14.37
N VAL A 25 1.75 -5.79 14.31
CA VAL A 25 2.60 -5.42 15.44
C VAL A 25 2.40 -3.97 15.86
N ILE A 26 2.43 -3.04 14.91
CA ILE A 26 2.47 -1.60 15.23
C ILE A 26 1.07 -1.08 15.58
N MET A 27 0.10 -1.33 14.72
CA MET A 27 -1.25 -0.78 14.81
C MET A 27 -2.31 -1.82 15.15
N GLY A 28 -1.99 -3.11 15.21
CA GLY A 28 -2.96 -4.17 15.51
C GLY A 28 -3.84 -3.91 16.74
N PRO A 29 -3.27 -3.56 17.91
CA PRO A 29 -4.06 -3.20 19.10
C PRO A 29 -4.90 -1.94 18.88
N THR A 30 -4.31 -0.90 18.25
CA THR A 30 -4.96 0.38 17.98
C THR A 30 -6.16 0.24 17.05
N TYR A 31 -6.06 -0.58 15.99
CA TYR A 31 -7.20 -0.90 15.11
C TYR A 31 -8.34 -1.54 15.91
N ARG A 32 -8.05 -2.49 16.81
CA ARG A 32 -9.07 -3.14 17.66
C ARG A 32 -9.75 -2.17 18.61
N GLU A 33 -8.98 -1.25 19.20
CA GLU A 33 -9.50 -0.23 20.10
C GLU A 33 -10.36 0.80 19.35
N TRP A 34 -9.85 1.34 18.23
CA TRP A 34 -10.49 2.45 17.53
C TRP A 34 -11.68 2.02 16.67
N LEU A 35 -11.58 0.88 15.98
CA LEU A 35 -12.69 0.36 15.18
C LEU A 35 -13.72 -0.37 16.04
N GLY A 36 -13.29 -1.03 17.13
CA GLY A 36 -14.14 -1.74 18.07
C GLY A 36 -15.22 -2.61 17.38
N PRO A 37 -16.51 -2.25 17.49
CA PRO A 37 -17.61 -3.01 16.89
C PRO A 37 -17.64 -3.02 15.36
N LEU A 38 -16.90 -2.14 14.68
CA LEU A 38 -16.78 -2.17 13.21
C LEU A 38 -15.89 -3.31 12.71
N MET A 39 -15.07 -3.93 13.57
CA MET A 39 -14.20 -5.04 13.16
C MET A 39 -14.96 -6.35 13.09
N LEU A 40 -14.73 -7.07 11.99
CA LEU A 40 -15.14 -8.46 11.89
C LEU A 40 -14.35 -9.33 12.89
N PRO A 41 -14.99 -10.33 13.51
CA PRO A 41 -14.31 -11.28 14.39
C PRO A 41 -13.31 -12.16 13.64
N THR A 42 -13.52 -12.36 12.34
CA THR A 42 -12.61 -13.08 11.47
C THR A 42 -12.51 -12.35 10.13
N PRO A 43 -11.31 -11.92 9.72
CA PRO A 43 -11.12 -11.26 8.44
C PRO A 43 -11.52 -12.14 7.26
N VAL A 44 -12.16 -11.56 6.25
CA VAL A 44 -12.46 -12.25 5.00
C VAL A 44 -11.18 -12.24 4.13
N ILE A 45 -10.54 -13.40 3.99
CA ILE A 45 -9.22 -13.51 3.34
C ILE A 45 -9.27 -13.20 1.84
N GLY A 46 -10.36 -13.58 1.15
CA GLY A 46 -10.48 -13.42 -0.31
C GLY A 46 -10.27 -11.97 -0.80
N PRO A 47 -11.08 -11.00 -0.33
CA PRO A 47 -10.91 -9.59 -0.67
C PRO A 47 -9.54 -9.02 -0.28
N ALA A 48 -8.98 -9.43 0.85
CA ALA A 48 -7.65 -8.98 1.28
C ALA A 48 -6.56 -9.41 0.29
N VAL A 49 -6.55 -10.69 -0.11
CA VAL A 49 -5.61 -11.20 -1.11
C VAL A 49 -5.79 -10.50 -2.46
N ALA A 50 -7.05 -10.33 -2.90
CA ALA A 50 -7.34 -9.62 -4.14
C ALA A 50 -6.81 -8.18 -4.12
N PHE A 51 -6.98 -7.46 -3.01
CA PHE A 51 -6.42 -6.13 -2.81
C PHE A 51 -4.90 -6.13 -2.97
N TYR A 52 -4.17 -6.97 -2.22
CA TYR A 52 -2.70 -6.97 -2.30
C TYR A 52 -2.17 -7.26 -3.71
N LEU A 53 -2.77 -8.25 -4.39
CA LEU A 53 -2.37 -8.61 -5.75
C LEU A 53 -2.65 -7.49 -6.75
N LEU A 54 -3.84 -6.88 -6.69
CA LEU A 54 -4.25 -5.79 -7.58
C LEU A 54 -3.45 -4.52 -7.30
N TYR A 55 -3.29 -4.17 -6.02
CA TYR A 55 -2.59 -2.97 -5.60
C TYR A 55 -1.11 -3.01 -6.01
N GLY A 56 -0.47 -4.18 -5.86
CA GLY A 56 0.88 -4.41 -6.39
C GLY A 56 0.99 -4.17 -7.90
N VAL A 57 -0.03 -4.54 -8.69
CA VAL A 57 -0.07 -4.23 -10.13
C VAL A 57 -0.13 -2.72 -10.33
N GLY A 58 -1.00 -2.02 -9.61
CA GLY A 58 -1.13 -0.56 -9.67
C GLY A 58 0.19 0.15 -9.41
N VAL A 59 0.88 -0.19 -8.30
CA VAL A 59 2.18 0.40 -7.95
C VAL A 59 3.21 0.18 -9.06
N VAL A 60 3.26 -1.02 -9.64
CA VAL A 60 4.19 -1.33 -10.74
C VAL A 60 3.88 -0.54 -12.01
N VAL A 61 2.60 -0.47 -12.39
CA VAL A 61 2.16 0.16 -13.64
C VAL A 61 2.30 1.69 -13.58
N PHE A 62 1.91 2.31 -12.46
CA PHE A 62 1.87 3.76 -12.34
C PHE A 62 3.17 4.35 -11.75
N GLY A 63 3.84 3.63 -10.86
CA GLY A 63 5.07 4.10 -10.21
C GLY A 63 6.33 3.50 -10.82
N VAL A 64 6.49 2.18 -10.72
CA VAL A 64 7.78 1.51 -10.95
C VAL A 64 8.19 1.52 -12.42
N MET A 65 7.35 1.05 -13.33
CA MET A 65 7.73 0.87 -14.73
C MET A 65 8.01 2.18 -15.47
N PRO A 66 7.21 3.26 -15.30
CA PRO A 66 7.55 4.57 -15.82
C PRO A 66 8.89 5.08 -15.26
N ALA A 67 9.14 4.91 -13.96
CA ALA A 67 10.40 5.30 -13.35
C ALA A 67 11.60 4.52 -13.91
N VAL A 68 11.46 3.22 -14.15
CA VAL A 68 12.50 2.38 -14.79
C VAL A 68 12.80 2.88 -16.21
N ARG A 69 11.78 3.24 -17.00
CA ARG A 69 11.97 3.77 -18.36
C ARG A 69 12.70 5.11 -18.36
N GLU A 70 12.39 5.96 -17.40
CA GLU A 70 13.01 7.29 -17.23
C GLU A 70 14.33 7.25 -16.44
N GLN A 71 14.71 6.09 -15.88
CA GLN A 71 15.85 5.92 -14.98
C GLN A 71 15.84 6.87 -13.76
N ARG A 72 14.65 7.16 -13.22
CA ARG A 72 14.46 8.13 -12.14
C ARG A 72 13.84 7.49 -10.90
N LEU A 73 14.67 7.20 -9.89
CA LEU A 73 14.21 6.64 -8.61
C LEU A 73 13.11 7.50 -7.96
N GLY A 74 13.28 8.82 -7.94
CA GLY A 74 12.31 9.74 -7.34
C GLY A 74 10.91 9.64 -7.96
N ARG A 75 10.81 9.25 -9.24
CA ARG A 75 9.52 8.98 -9.88
C ARG A 75 8.84 7.75 -9.29
N ALA A 76 9.60 6.67 -9.04
CA ALA A 76 9.05 5.46 -8.43
C ALA A 76 8.52 5.75 -7.03
N THR A 77 9.29 6.47 -6.22
CA THR A 77 8.92 6.84 -4.85
C THR A 77 7.69 7.76 -4.84
N LEU A 78 7.72 8.86 -5.59
CA LEU A 78 6.66 9.88 -5.57
C LEU A 78 5.33 9.35 -6.11
N TYR A 79 5.33 8.71 -7.28
CA TYR A 79 4.07 8.28 -7.91
C TYR A 79 3.48 7.04 -7.24
N SER A 80 4.30 6.16 -6.65
CA SER A 80 3.78 5.08 -5.82
C SER A 80 3.20 5.60 -4.51
N GLY A 81 3.85 6.59 -3.90
CA GLY A 81 3.31 7.28 -2.73
C GLY A 81 2.00 8.01 -3.03
N LEU A 82 1.92 8.72 -4.16
CA LEU A 82 0.70 9.39 -4.62
C LEU A 82 -0.43 8.38 -4.88
N LEU A 83 -0.13 7.23 -5.48
CA LEU A 83 -1.11 6.16 -5.63
C LEU A 83 -1.62 5.67 -4.26
N GLY A 84 -0.72 5.51 -3.29
CA GLY A 84 -1.07 5.18 -1.90
C GLY A 84 -1.97 6.20 -1.25
N LEU A 85 -1.62 7.48 -1.37
CA LEU A 85 -2.44 8.59 -0.88
C LEU A 85 -3.87 8.54 -1.46
N VAL A 86 -3.99 8.32 -2.76
CA VAL A 86 -5.30 8.24 -3.43
C VAL A 86 -6.07 6.99 -3.02
N ALA A 87 -5.43 5.82 -2.98
CA ALA A 87 -6.08 4.56 -2.65
C ALA A 87 -6.59 4.53 -1.21
N TYR A 88 -5.70 4.84 -0.25
CA TYR A 88 -6.06 4.90 1.16
C TYR A 88 -7.01 6.06 1.43
N GLY A 89 -6.80 7.23 0.81
CA GLY A 89 -7.76 8.34 0.91
C GLY A 89 -9.14 8.00 0.37
N THR A 90 -9.23 7.23 -0.72
CA THR A 90 -10.53 6.76 -1.22
C THR A 90 -11.23 5.89 -0.19
N TYR A 91 -10.51 5.02 0.51
CA TYR A 91 -11.08 4.18 1.56
C TYR A 91 -11.43 4.99 2.81
N ASP A 92 -10.45 5.65 3.41
CA ASP A 92 -10.55 6.30 4.71
C ASP A 92 -11.42 7.56 4.69
N LEU A 93 -11.26 8.43 3.69
CA LEU A 93 -12.04 9.67 3.64
C LEU A 93 -13.51 9.38 3.28
N THR A 94 -13.76 8.40 2.40
CA THR A 94 -15.14 8.01 2.06
C THR A 94 -15.82 7.33 3.24
N ASN A 95 -15.14 6.44 3.95
CA ASN A 95 -15.69 5.82 5.16
C ASN A 95 -15.94 6.86 6.25
N TRP A 96 -15.01 7.80 6.45
CA TRP A 96 -15.21 8.90 7.40
C TRP A 96 -16.42 9.78 7.03
N ALA A 97 -16.64 10.01 5.74
CA ALA A 97 -17.76 10.80 5.26
C ALA A 97 -19.12 10.07 5.35
N THR A 98 -19.14 8.73 5.32
CA THR A 98 -20.38 7.96 5.11
C THR A 98 -20.78 7.04 6.26
N LEU A 99 -19.83 6.60 7.08
CA LEU A 99 -20.07 5.65 8.18
C LEU A 99 -20.12 6.36 9.53
N GLN A 100 -21.15 6.05 10.33
CA GLN A 100 -21.22 6.49 11.71
C GLN A 100 -20.19 5.73 12.56
N GLY A 101 -19.35 6.48 13.29
CA GLY A 101 -18.34 5.89 14.18
C GLY A 101 -16.99 5.59 13.54
N TRP A 102 -16.74 6.01 12.30
CA TRP A 102 -15.41 5.92 11.70
C TRP A 102 -14.42 6.90 12.37
N PRO A 103 -13.29 6.44 12.93
CA PRO A 103 -12.38 7.32 13.65
C PRO A 103 -11.56 8.20 12.71
N ALA A 104 -11.65 9.52 12.88
CA ALA A 104 -10.88 10.49 12.09
C ALA A 104 -9.37 10.30 12.22
N GLN A 105 -8.90 9.96 13.42
CA GLN A 105 -7.49 9.72 13.71
C GLN A 105 -7.00 8.48 12.98
N LEU A 106 -7.83 7.45 12.86
CA LEU A 106 -7.52 6.26 12.07
C LEU A 106 -7.31 6.64 10.61
N ALA A 107 -8.29 7.37 10.04
CA ALA A 107 -8.23 7.82 8.66
C ALA A 107 -6.95 8.58 8.32
N LEU A 108 -6.54 9.53 9.19
CA LEU A 108 -5.34 10.32 8.97
C LEU A 108 -4.04 9.50 9.07
N VAL A 109 -3.98 8.60 10.06
CA VAL A 109 -2.81 7.73 10.28
C VAL A 109 -2.67 6.72 9.15
N ASP A 110 -3.77 6.11 8.72
CA ASP A 110 -3.76 5.11 7.66
C ASP A 110 -3.47 5.73 6.29
N LEU A 111 -3.97 6.94 6.02
CA LEU A 111 -3.62 7.71 4.83
C LEU A 111 -2.13 8.06 4.76
N ALA A 112 -1.55 8.48 5.89
CA ALA A 112 -0.11 8.73 5.99
C ALA A 112 0.70 7.45 5.77
N TRP A 113 0.31 6.36 6.43
CA TRP A 113 0.95 5.06 6.28
C TRP A 113 0.86 4.54 4.84
N GLY A 114 -0.33 4.52 4.26
CA GLY A 114 -0.61 4.12 2.88
C GLY A 114 0.26 4.84 1.87
N THR A 115 0.47 6.13 2.06
CA THR A 115 1.41 6.93 1.25
C THR A 115 2.85 6.44 1.41
N VAL A 116 3.31 6.28 2.65
CA VAL A 116 4.70 5.88 2.96
C VAL A 116 4.98 4.45 2.49
N VAL A 117 4.14 3.48 2.84
CA VAL A 117 4.33 2.07 2.49
C VAL A 117 4.33 1.85 0.98
N SER A 118 3.46 2.57 0.25
CA SER A 118 3.41 2.51 -1.21
C SER A 118 4.65 3.13 -1.85
N ALA A 119 5.13 4.27 -1.33
CA ALA A 119 6.39 4.87 -1.77
C ALA A 119 7.59 3.94 -1.57
N LEU A 120 7.66 3.28 -0.40
CA LEU A 120 8.71 2.31 -0.08
C LEU A 120 8.62 1.06 -0.98
N ALA A 121 7.43 0.51 -1.18
CA ALA A 121 7.22 -0.66 -2.04
C ALA A 121 7.56 -0.38 -3.52
N GLY A 122 7.18 0.80 -4.03
CA GLY A 122 7.57 1.24 -5.38
C GLY A 122 9.08 1.45 -5.53
N THR A 123 9.71 2.04 -4.50
CA THR A 123 11.17 2.21 -4.43
C THR A 123 11.87 0.85 -4.47
N ALA A 124 11.42 -0.12 -3.69
CA ALA A 124 11.95 -1.48 -3.67
C ALA A 124 11.83 -2.16 -5.05
N GLY A 125 10.66 -2.05 -5.70
CA GLY A 125 10.43 -2.57 -7.05
C GLY A 125 11.40 -1.99 -8.08
N TYR A 126 11.60 -0.66 -8.06
CA TYR A 126 12.55 -0.01 -8.95
C TYR A 126 13.99 -0.49 -8.73
N LEU A 127 14.42 -0.55 -7.46
CA LEU A 127 15.78 -0.99 -7.11
C LEU A 127 16.02 -2.47 -7.46
N ALA A 128 15.00 -3.32 -7.40
CA ALA A 128 15.09 -4.70 -7.85
C ALA A 128 15.32 -4.79 -9.36
N VAL A 129 14.58 -4.00 -10.17
CA VAL A 129 14.76 -4.00 -11.63
C VAL A 129 16.12 -3.44 -12.05
N ARG A 130 16.62 -2.42 -11.33
CA ARG A 130 17.91 -1.79 -11.64
C ARG A 130 19.10 -2.76 -11.52
N ARG A 131 18.98 -3.86 -10.77
CA ARG A 131 20.03 -4.90 -10.70
C ARG A 131 20.15 -5.75 -11.98
N PHE A 132 19.19 -5.65 -12.88
CA PHE A 132 19.15 -6.40 -14.15
C PHE A 132 19.36 -5.51 -15.39
N THR A 133 19.76 -4.26 -15.20
CA THR A 133 20.01 -3.28 -16.27
C THR A 133 21.40 -2.70 -16.08
#